data_AF-A0A5B1L8C9-F1
#
_entry.id   AF-A0A5B1L8C9-F1
#
_cell.length_a   1.000
_cell.length_b   1.000
_cell.length_c   1.000
_cell.angle_alpha   90.00
_cell.angle_beta   90.00
_cell.angle_gamma   90.00
#
_symmetry.space_group_name_H-M   'P 1'
#
loop_
_entity.id
_entity.type
_entity.pdbx_description
1 polymer ?
#
loop_
_entity_poly.entity_id
_entity_poly.type
_entity_poly.pdbx_seq_one_letter_code
_entity_poly.pdbx_strand_id
1 'polypeptide(L)'
;METETRAAAATDDKPMTLGEWISAAGFILAFYVLIGLFWADGHADTVHAIGIEKMATYALHVAAWPALIFFDFDVFGIHLT
;
A
#
# COMPACT_ATOMS: atom_id res chain seq x y z
N MET A 1 -21.69 -35.13 29.02
CA MET A 1 -20.25 -34.84 29.01
C MET A 1 -19.87 -34.61 27.54
N GLU A 2 -20.33 -33.50 26.96
CA GLU A 2 -20.24 -33.20 25.50
C GLU A 2 -19.52 -31.87 25.22
N THR A 3 -18.83 -31.32 26.23
CA THR A 3 -18.21 -29.99 26.17
C THR A 3 -16.73 -30.00 25.78
N GLU A 4 -16.13 -31.15 25.53
CA GLU A 4 -14.69 -31.25 25.18
C GLU A 4 -14.41 -31.45 23.69
N THR A 5 -15.43 -31.57 22.83
CA THR A 5 -15.25 -31.66 21.37
C THR A 5 -15.26 -30.28 20.70
N ARG A 6 -14.86 -29.23 21.41
CA ARG A 6 -14.22 -28.07 20.77
C ARG A 6 -12.72 -28.27 20.85
N ALA A 7 -12.27 -29.40 20.31
CA ALA A 7 -10.88 -29.59 19.96
C ALA A 7 -10.49 -28.39 19.11
N ALA A 8 -9.56 -27.61 19.67
CA ALA A 8 -8.73 -26.61 19.05
C ALA A 8 -9.08 -26.37 17.59
N ALA A 9 -9.55 -25.16 17.27
CA ALA A 9 -9.38 -24.60 15.94
C ALA A 9 -7.93 -24.90 15.56
N ALA A 10 -7.75 -25.88 14.67
CA ALA A 10 -6.45 -26.25 14.17
C ALA A 10 -5.97 -24.99 13.46
N THR A 11 -5.15 -24.22 14.15
CA THR A 11 -4.18 -23.34 13.51
C THR A 11 -3.25 -24.30 12.80
N ASP A 12 -3.69 -24.75 11.63
CA ASP A 12 -2.89 -25.52 10.71
C ASP A 12 -1.81 -24.55 10.27
N ASP A 13 -0.67 -24.58 10.97
CA ASP A 13 0.56 -23.85 10.63
C ASP A 13 1.17 -24.46 9.35
N LYS A 14 0.34 -24.57 8.31
CA LYS A 14 0.75 -25.06 7.01
C LYS A 14 1.67 -23.99 6.41
N PRO A 15 2.93 -24.32 6.12
CA PRO A 15 3.82 -23.37 5.47
C PRO A 15 3.26 -23.02 4.10
N MET A 16 3.13 -21.72 3.81
CA MET A 16 2.73 -21.23 2.49
C MET A 16 3.74 -21.70 1.44
N THR A 17 3.23 -22.24 0.34
CA THR A 17 4.01 -22.57 -0.85
C THR A 17 4.53 -21.30 -1.53
N LEU A 18 5.59 -21.42 -2.32
CA LEU A 18 6.14 -20.29 -3.08
C LEU A 18 5.08 -19.62 -3.99
N GLY A 19 4.18 -20.41 -4.57
CA GLY A 19 3.08 -19.90 -5.41
C GLY A 19 2.06 -19.06 -4.64
N GLU A 20 1.72 -19.48 -3.42
CA GLU A 20 0.85 -18.71 -2.52
C GLU A 20 1.53 -17.40 -2.08
N TRP A 21 2.84 -17.42 -1.80
CA TRP A 21 3.62 -16.21 -1.49
C TRP A 21 3.65 -15.21 -2.65
N ILE A 22 3.92 -15.67 -3.87
CA ILE A 22 3.93 -14.81 -5.06
C ILE A 22 2.55 -14.21 -5.30
N SER A 23 1.50 -15.03 -5.16
CA SER A 23 0.12 -14.56 -5.34
C SER A 23 -0.25 -13.51 -4.30
N ALA A 24 0.05 -13.76 -3.02
CA ALA A 24 -0.18 -12.81 -1.94
C ALA A 24 0.59 -11.50 -2.16
N ALA A 25 1.88 -11.58 -2.52
CA ALA A 25 2.69 -10.41 -2.84
C ALA A 25 2.12 -9.63 -4.03
N GLY A 26 1.63 -10.32 -5.08
CA GLY A 26 0.99 -9.71 -6.23
C GLY A 26 -0.29 -8.96 -5.89
N PHE A 27 -1.15 -9.54 -5.05
CA PHE A 27 -2.35 -8.86 -4.57
C PHE A 27 -2.02 -7.63 -3.73
N ILE A 28 -1.08 -7.76 -2.78
CA ILE A 28 -0.63 -6.64 -1.95
C ILE A 28 -0.06 -5.52 -2.82
N LEU A 29 0.78 -5.87 -3.80
CA LEU A 29 1.36 -4.91 -4.74
C LEU A 29 0.29 -4.23 -5.59
N ALA A 30 -0.74 -4.95 -6.05
CA ALA A 30 -1.84 -4.36 -6.81
C ALA A 30 -2.60 -3.32 -5.99
N PHE A 31 -2.94 -3.64 -4.73
CA PHE A 31 -3.57 -2.65 -3.83
C PHE A 31 -2.66 -1.47 -3.53
N TYR A 32 -1.37 -1.73 -3.31
CA TYR A 32 -0.37 -0.68 -3.10
C TYR A 32 -0.32 0.30 -4.28
N VAL A 33 -0.28 -0.21 -5.51
CA VAL A 33 -0.25 0.61 -6.72
C VAL A 33 -1.54 1.39 -6.90
N LEU A 34 -2.71 0.78 -6.64
CA LEU A 34 -4.00 1.48 -6.73
C LEU A 34 -4.08 2.67 -5.78
N ILE A 35 -3.63 2.51 -4.53
CA ILE A 35 -3.59 3.61 -3.56
C ILE A 35 -2.58 4.68 -4.02
N GLY A 36 -1.41 4.26 -4.50
CA GLY A 36 -0.40 5.17 -5.04
C GLY A 36 -0.88 5.98 -6.24
N LEU A 37 -1.69 5.39 -7.12
CA LEU A 37 -2.30 6.09 -8.25
C LEU A 37 -3.33 7.13 -7.77
N PHE A 38 -4.19 6.75 -6.83
CA PHE A 38 -5.14 7.69 -6.22
C PHE A 38 -4.42 8.86 -5.54
N TRP A 39 -3.35 8.58 -4.79
CA TRP A 39 -2.49 9.58 -4.17
C TRP A 39 -1.86 10.51 -5.20
N ALA A 40 -1.24 9.92 -6.24
CA ALA A 40 -0.57 10.67 -7.29
C ALA A 40 -1.54 11.57 -8.04
N ASP A 41 -2.75 11.12 -8.35
CA ASP A 41 -3.76 11.94 -9.03
C ASP A 41 -4.16 13.17 -8.21
N GLY A 42 -4.31 13.02 -6.89
CA GLY A 42 -4.61 14.14 -5.99
C GLY A 42 -3.48 15.17 -5.83
N HIS A 43 -2.24 14.80 -6.10
CA HIS A 43 -1.05 15.65 -5.83
C HIS A 43 -0.26 16.02 -7.09
N ALA A 44 -0.46 15.34 -8.23
CA ALA A 44 0.31 15.55 -9.45
C ALA A 44 0.06 16.90 -10.14
N ASP A 45 -1.03 17.60 -9.81
CA ASP A 45 -1.29 18.96 -10.29
C ASP A 45 -0.35 20.02 -9.69
N THR A 46 0.39 19.70 -8.62
CA THR A 46 1.32 20.66 -8.00
C THR A 46 2.66 20.80 -8.74
N VAL A 47 2.97 19.91 -9.68
CA VAL A 47 4.28 19.88 -10.33
C VAL A 47 4.17 20.52 -11.72
N HIS A 48 4.74 21.71 -11.88
CA HIS A 48 4.90 22.43 -13.16
C HIS A 48 5.83 21.71 -14.17
N ALA A 49 5.93 20.38 -14.12
CA ALA A 49 6.77 19.57 -14.99
C ALA A 49 6.10 19.34 -16.35
N ILE A 50 6.91 19.39 -17.40
CA ILE A 50 6.49 19.17 -18.79
C ILE A 50 7.19 17.90 -19.34
N GLY A 51 6.46 17.09 -20.10
CA GLY A 51 7.03 15.91 -20.77
C GLY A 51 7.41 14.75 -19.84
N ILE A 52 8.58 14.15 -20.06
CA ILE A 52 9.04 12.92 -19.36
C ILE A 52 9.20 13.14 -17.85
N GLU A 53 9.58 14.34 -17.45
CA GLU A 53 9.72 14.71 -16.04
C GLU A 53 8.39 14.55 -15.29
N LYS A 54 7.27 14.91 -15.92
CA LYS A 54 5.93 14.72 -15.36
C LYS A 54 5.63 13.24 -15.10
N MET A 55 6.02 12.36 -16.04
CA MET A 55 5.81 10.92 -15.87
C MET A 55 6.71 10.30 -14.80
N ALA A 56 7.97 10.73 -14.74
CA ALA A 56 8.90 10.29 -13.69
C ALA A 56 8.43 10.75 -12.31
N THR A 57 8.00 12.00 -12.17
CA THR A 57 7.45 12.52 -10.91
C THR A 57 6.15 11.82 -10.54
N TYR A 58 5.26 11.55 -11.49
CA TYR A 58 4.04 10.78 -11.25
C TYR A 58 4.35 9.36 -10.76
N ALA A 59 5.27 8.66 -11.44
CA ALA A 59 5.72 7.33 -11.03
C ALA A 59 6.36 7.36 -9.63
N LEU A 60 7.12 8.40 -9.29
CA LEU A 60 7.67 8.59 -7.95
C LEU A 60 6.56 8.77 -6.91
N HIS A 61 5.50 9.53 -7.22
CA HIS A 61 4.36 9.69 -6.31
C HIS A 61 3.64 8.36 -6.09
N VAL A 62 3.47 7.54 -7.14
CA VAL A 62 2.88 6.20 -7.02
C VAL A 62 3.79 5.23 -6.26
N ALA A 63 5.11 5.32 -6.42
CA ALA A 63 6.03 4.40 -5.75
C ALA A 63 6.26 4.77 -4.28
N ALA A 64 6.33 6.06 -3.97
CA ALA A 64 6.72 6.58 -2.67
C ALA A 64 5.54 7.12 -1.84
N TRP A 65 4.29 6.92 -2.27
CA TRP A 65 3.10 7.43 -1.59
C TRP A 65 3.07 7.18 -0.07
N PRO A 66 3.50 6.02 0.49
CA PRO A 66 3.40 5.82 1.93
C PRO A 66 4.35 6.75 2.68
N ALA A 67 5.54 7.02 2.12
CA ALA A 67 6.47 7.97 2.70
C ALA A 67 5.95 9.39 2.53
N LEU A 68 5.46 9.73 1.32
CA LEU A 68 4.97 11.06 0.99
C LEU A 68 3.76 11.47 1.84
N ILE A 69 2.85 10.55 2.20
CA ILE A 69 1.76 10.83 3.13
C ILE A 69 2.27 11.45 4.44
N PHE A 70 3.38 10.95 4.99
CA PHE A 70 3.90 11.46 6.26
C PHE A 70 4.64 12.79 6.13
N PHE A 71 5.23 13.06 4.97
CA PHE A 71 5.89 14.34 4.69
C PHE A 71 4.89 15.43 4.29
N ASP A 72 3.74 15.06 3.73
CA ASP A 72 2.72 15.99 3.25
C ASP A 72 1.72 16.44 4.32
N PHE A 73 1.70 15.83 5.51
CA PHE A 73 0.93 16.37 6.65
C PHE A 73 1.35 17.79 7.07
N ASP A 74 2.59 18.20 6.76
CA ASP A 74 3.04 19.59 6.96
C ASP A 74 2.32 20.56 6.00
N VAL A 75 1.90 20.10 4.81
CA VAL A 75 1.18 20.92 3.81
C VAL A 75 -0.30 21.11 4.18
N PHE A 76 -0.91 20.16 4.91
CA PHE A 76 -2.28 20.30 5.41
C PHE A 76 -2.40 21.15 6.69
N GLY A 77 -1.29 21.65 7.25
CA GLY A 77 -1.30 22.41 8.51
C GLY A 77 -1.77 21.59 9.72
N ILE A 78 -1.79 20.27 9.62
CA ILE A 78 -2.10 19.38 10.73
C ILE A 78 -0.80 19.07 11.45
N HIS A 79 -0.39 20.00 12.31
CA HIS A 79 0.64 19.72 13.31
C HIS A 79 0.08 18.66 14.27
N LEU A 80 0.59 17.43 14.19
CA LEU A 80 0.42 16.46 15.26
C LEU A 80 1.24 16.93 16.46
N THR A 81 0.62 17.77 17.29
CA THR A 81 1.04 18.09 18.66
C THR A 81 0.79 16.91 19.58
#